data_AF-A0A4R1WFB0-F1
#
_entry.id   AF-A0A4R1WFB0-F1
#
_cell.length_a   1.000
_cell.length_b   1.000
_cell.length_c   1.000
_cell.angle_alpha   90.00
_cell.angle_beta   90.00
_cell.angle_gamma   90.00
#
_symmetry.space_group_name_H-M   'P 1'
#
loop_
_entity.id
_entity.type
_entity.pdbx_description
1 polymer ?
#
loop_
_entity_poly.entity_id
_entity_poly.type
_entity_poly.pdbx_seq_one_letter_code
_entity_poly.pdbx_strand_id
1 'polypeptide(L)'
;MTVGAILVALVVIAGFGYFAGIGPMNRLNAARGIEPPAKLAGLDRITDPEIRGQLQLDQTKEALSRINDGKQATVEAYGNLDGKRLFVVIAMRGRVDIDKTVKDSGATPDQVKVVGKSTCVESTDNLPTQCYRGSNTLTVIAQAANADAGVNDVGPVADEAFTAMK
;
A
#
# COMPACT_ATOMS: atom_id res chain seq x y z
N MET A 1 0.50 -16.44 8.66
CA MET A 1 -0.48 -15.65 7.90
C MET A 1 -0.46 -16.10 6.45
N THR A 2 -1.61 -16.36 5.82
CA THR A 2 -1.69 -16.61 4.37
C THR A 2 -1.74 -15.28 3.63
N VAL A 3 -1.24 -15.20 2.40
CA VAL A 3 -1.18 -13.94 1.63
C VAL A 3 -2.58 -13.31 1.44
N GLY A 4 -3.65 -14.13 1.38
CA GLY A 4 -5.03 -13.64 1.37
C GLY A 4 -5.44 -12.90 2.65
N ALA A 5 -5.02 -13.34 3.84
CA ALA A 5 -5.34 -12.65 5.09
C ALA A 5 -4.67 -11.27 5.19
N ILE A 6 -3.47 -11.16 4.62
CA ILE A 6 -2.66 -9.94 4.58
C ILE A 6 -3.34 -8.84 3.74
N LEU A 7 -3.90 -9.19 2.58
CA LEU A 7 -4.54 -8.20 1.70
C LEU A 7 -5.90 -7.74 2.20
N VAL A 8 -6.64 -8.60 2.87
CA VAL A 8 -7.90 -8.22 3.53
C VAL A 8 -7.65 -7.14 4.58
N ALA A 9 -6.58 -7.25 5.37
CA ALA A 9 -6.21 -6.23 6.34
C ALA A 9 -5.86 -4.89 5.66
N LEU A 10 -5.15 -4.93 4.53
CA LEU A 10 -4.84 -3.74 3.74
C LEU A 10 -6.08 -3.06 3.17
N VAL A 11 -7.07 -3.82 2.70
CA VAL A 11 -8.33 -3.26 2.18
C VAL A 11 -9.11 -2.56 3.29
N VAL A 12 -9.13 -3.14 4.48
CA VAL A 12 -9.74 -2.53 5.67
C VAL A 12 -9.02 -1.21 6.00
N ILE A 13 -7.71 -1.24 6.14
CA ILE A 13 -6.85 -0.09 6.46
C ILE A 13 -7.01 1.04 5.43
N ALA A 14 -6.97 0.70 4.14
CA ALA A 14 -7.12 1.65 3.04
C ALA A 14 -8.56 2.18 2.91
N GLY A 15 -9.57 1.38 3.25
CA GLY A 15 -10.98 1.75 3.23
C GLY A 15 -11.42 2.63 4.40
N PHE A 16 -10.78 2.49 5.57
CA PHE A 16 -11.06 3.31 6.76
C PHE A 16 -10.38 4.69 6.75
N GLY A 17 -9.52 4.96 5.76
CA GLY A 17 -8.88 6.26 5.50
C GLY A 17 -9.87 7.35 5.06
N TYR A 18 -10.72 7.80 5.98
CA TYR A 18 -11.76 8.81 5.76
C TYR A 18 -11.22 10.10 5.12
N PHE A 19 -11.82 10.50 4.00
CA PHE A 19 -11.30 11.49 3.07
C PHE A 19 -11.64 12.95 3.44
N ALA A 20 -10.67 13.70 3.94
CA ALA A 20 -10.73 15.16 4.02
C ALA A 20 -10.32 15.77 2.67
N GLY A 21 -11.30 15.97 1.77
CA GLY A 21 -11.01 16.58 0.46
C GLY A 21 -12.22 16.76 -0.44
N ILE A 22 -13.21 17.54 0.01
CA ILE A 22 -14.41 17.90 -0.76
C ILE A 22 -14.08 19.13 -1.61
N GLY A 23 -13.71 18.94 -2.89
CA GLY A 23 -13.48 20.06 -3.81
C GLY A 23 -13.33 19.64 -5.29
N PRO A 24 -13.67 20.51 -6.26
CA PRO A 24 -13.71 20.17 -7.68
C PRO A 24 -12.33 19.81 -8.28
N MET A 25 -11.23 20.42 -7.80
CA MET A 25 -9.86 20.04 -8.20
C MET A 25 -9.46 18.63 -7.74
N ASN A 26 -10.07 18.12 -6.67
CA ASN A 26 -9.83 16.76 -6.20
C ASN A 26 -10.46 15.71 -7.13
N ARG A 27 -11.54 16.04 -7.86
CA ARG A 27 -12.17 15.11 -8.81
C ARG A 27 -11.31 14.84 -10.04
N LEU A 28 -10.65 15.87 -10.58
CA LEU A 28 -9.75 15.71 -11.74
C LEU A 28 -8.52 14.86 -11.39
N ASN A 29 -7.93 15.09 -10.22
CA ASN A 29 -6.81 14.28 -9.73
C ASN A 29 -7.23 12.87 -9.34
N ALA A 30 -8.45 12.69 -8.80
CA ALA A 30 -9.01 11.38 -8.46
C ALA A 30 -9.23 10.48 -9.68
N ALA A 31 -9.48 11.06 -10.86
CA ALA A 31 -9.69 10.35 -12.12
C ALA A 31 -8.39 10.04 -12.88
N ARG A 32 -7.25 10.64 -12.49
CA ARG A 32 -5.96 10.39 -13.16
C ARG A 32 -5.47 8.99 -12.82
N GLY A 33 -5.22 8.20 -13.86
CA GLY A 33 -4.61 6.88 -13.74
C GLY A 33 -3.32 6.91 -12.91
N ILE A 34 -3.06 5.79 -12.23
CA ILE A 34 -1.80 5.56 -11.53
C ILE A 34 -1.09 4.49 -12.36
N GLU A 35 0.07 4.84 -12.91
CA GLU A 35 0.90 3.90 -13.67
C GLU A 35 1.97 3.31 -12.73
N PRO A 36 1.86 2.04 -12.36
CA PRO A 36 2.87 1.43 -11.51
C PRO A 36 4.15 1.19 -12.31
N PRO A 37 5.34 1.43 -11.73
CA PRO A 37 6.59 1.19 -12.42
C PRO A 37 6.79 -0.30 -12.73
N ALA A 38 7.62 -0.60 -13.74
CA ALA A 38 7.99 -1.98 -14.06
C ALA A 38 8.90 -2.61 -13.00
N LYS A 39 9.66 -1.77 -12.29
CA LYS A 39 10.59 -2.16 -11.23
C LYS A 39 10.45 -1.28 -10.01
N LEU A 40 10.71 -1.85 -8.85
CA LEU A 40 10.73 -1.12 -7.59
C LEU A 40 11.69 -1.79 -6.61
N ALA A 41 12.56 -1.01 -5.96
CA ALA A 41 13.63 -1.51 -5.11
C ALA A 41 14.52 -2.57 -5.80
N GLY A 42 14.69 -2.44 -7.13
CA GLY A 42 15.43 -3.38 -7.97
C GLY A 42 14.68 -4.69 -8.30
N LEU A 43 13.43 -4.84 -7.86
CA LEU A 43 12.61 -6.02 -8.10
C LEU A 43 11.64 -5.79 -9.26
N ASP A 44 11.42 -6.82 -10.07
CA ASP A 44 10.44 -6.80 -11.15
C ASP A 44 9.01 -6.85 -10.61
N ARG A 45 8.10 -6.13 -11.27
CA ARG A 45 6.66 -6.22 -11.01
C ARG A 45 6.12 -7.59 -11.43
N ILE A 46 5.30 -8.18 -10.59
CA ILE A 46 4.61 -9.44 -10.86
C ILE A 46 3.47 -9.20 -11.85
N THR A 47 3.68 -9.65 -13.08
CA THR A 47 2.68 -9.59 -14.17
C THR A 47 2.04 -10.95 -14.48
N ASP A 48 2.56 -12.04 -13.90
CA ASP A 48 2.03 -13.39 -14.11
C ASP A 48 0.60 -13.52 -13.55
N PRO A 49 -0.41 -13.87 -14.38
CA PRO A 49 -1.81 -13.91 -13.95
C PRO A 49 -2.10 -14.91 -12.83
N GLU A 50 -1.38 -16.04 -12.78
CA GLU A 50 -1.58 -17.07 -11.77
C GLU A 50 -1.09 -16.56 -10.41
N ILE A 51 0.12 -15.99 -10.37
CA ILE A 51 0.68 -15.40 -9.15
C ILE A 51 -0.18 -14.22 -8.69
N ARG A 52 -0.60 -13.35 -9.60
CA ARG A 52 -1.51 -12.23 -9.27
C ARG A 52 -2.83 -12.72 -8.68
N GLY A 53 -3.36 -13.84 -9.19
CA GLY A 53 -4.57 -14.48 -8.68
C GLY A 53 -4.37 -15.07 -7.28
N GLN A 54 -3.25 -15.76 -7.04
CA GLN A 54 -2.88 -16.28 -5.71
C GLN A 54 -2.72 -15.15 -4.69
N LEU A 55 -2.12 -14.04 -5.12
CA LEU A 55 -1.96 -12.81 -4.36
C LEU A 55 -3.20 -11.92 -4.41
N GLN A 56 -4.35 -12.34 -4.95
CA GLN A 56 -5.61 -11.59 -4.96
C GLN A 56 -5.48 -10.09 -5.34
N LEU A 57 -4.50 -9.71 -6.17
CA LEU A 57 -4.16 -8.30 -6.39
C LEU A 57 -5.29 -7.57 -7.12
N ASP A 58 -5.83 -8.22 -8.15
CA ASP A 58 -6.91 -7.65 -8.96
C ASP A 58 -8.22 -7.55 -8.15
N GLN A 59 -8.53 -8.55 -7.31
CA GLN A 59 -9.68 -8.51 -6.40
C GLN A 59 -9.54 -7.38 -5.36
N THR A 60 -8.32 -7.19 -4.84
CA THR A 60 -8.01 -6.10 -3.90
C THR A 60 -8.18 -4.75 -4.57
N LYS A 61 -7.67 -4.58 -5.81
CA LYS A 61 -7.84 -3.37 -6.60
C LYS A 61 -9.33 -3.05 -6.83
N GLU A 62 -10.13 -4.04 -7.20
CA GLU A 62 -11.58 -3.88 -7.38
C GLU A 62 -12.29 -3.52 -6.07
N ALA A 63 -11.93 -4.16 -4.95
CA ALA A 63 -12.48 -3.83 -3.63
C ALA A 63 -12.16 -2.39 -3.25
N LEU A 64 -10.92 -1.94 -3.41
CA LEU A 64 -10.51 -0.56 -3.14
C LEU A 64 -11.23 0.44 -4.04
N SER A 65 -11.40 0.13 -5.33
CA SER A 65 -12.13 1.00 -6.25
C SER A 65 -13.60 1.16 -5.84
N ARG A 66 -14.24 0.11 -5.31
CA ARG A 66 -15.62 0.15 -4.80
C ARG A 66 -15.75 0.96 -3.52
N ILE A 67 -14.83 0.76 -2.57
CA ILE A 67 -14.85 1.44 -1.27
C ILE A 67 -14.53 2.94 -1.43
N ASN A 68 -13.67 3.30 -2.37
CA ASN A 68 -13.18 4.66 -2.55
C ASN A 68 -14.00 5.50 -3.54
N ASP A 69 -15.29 5.21 -3.74
CA ASP A 69 -16.21 5.99 -4.57
C ASP A 69 -15.65 6.26 -5.99
N GLY A 70 -15.03 5.24 -6.60
CA GLY A 70 -14.47 5.33 -7.96
C GLY A 70 -13.13 6.06 -8.08
N LYS A 71 -12.45 6.41 -6.97
CA LYS A 71 -11.07 6.94 -7.04
C LYS A 71 -10.12 5.91 -7.63
N GLN A 72 -9.18 6.38 -8.44
CA GLN A 72 -8.16 5.54 -9.04
C GLN A 72 -7.25 4.92 -7.97
N ALA A 73 -7.16 3.60 -8.00
CA ALA A 73 -6.27 2.80 -7.17
C ALA A 73 -5.56 1.75 -8.04
N THR A 74 -4.34 1.41 -7.65
CA THR A 74 -3.63 0.26 -8.19
C THR A 74 -3.03 -0.57 -7.07
N VAL A 75 -2.95 -1.87 -7.29
CA VAL A 75 -2.42 -2.86 -6.36
C VAL A 75 -1.48 -3.75 -7.14
N GLU A 76 -0.20 -3.69 -6.79
CA GLU A 76 0.85 -4.41 -7.49
C GLU A 76 1.75 -5.13 -6.50
N ALA A 77 2.38 -6.20 -6.95
CA ALA A 77 3.42 -6.89 -6.18
C ALA A 77 4.74 -6.84 -6.94
N TYR A 78 5.85 -6.78 -6.20
CA TYR A 78 7.20 -6.73 -6.73
C TYR A 78 8.05 -7.81 -6.06
N GLY A 79 8.82 -8.55 -6.86
CA GLY A 79 9.62 -9.69 -6.41
C GLY A 79 9.06 -11.02 -6.92
N ASN A 80 9.22 -12.08 -6.13
CA ASN A 80 8.77 -13.43 -6.46
C ASN A 80 8.27 -14.17 -5.21
N LEU A 81 7.50 -15.24 -5.41
CA LEU A 81 6.96 -16.06 -4.31
C LEU A 81 8.05 -16.85 -3.57
N ASP A 82 9.14 -17.19 -4.26
CA ASP A 82 10.24 -18.00 -3.73
C ASP A 82 11.32 -17.17 -2.99
N GLY A 83 11.29 -15.84 -3.14
CA GLY A 83 12.36 -14.98 -2.67
C GLY A 83 12.12 -14.36 -1.32
N LYS A 84 13.22 -13.95 -0.68
CA LYS A 84 13.22 -13.23 0.60
C LYS A 84 12.65 -11.80 0.53
N ARG A 85 12.17 -11.35 -0.63
CA ARG A 85 11.75 -9.96 -0.85
C ARG A 85 10.55 -9.93 -1.80
N LEU A 86 9.35 -9.99 -1.21
CA LEU A 86 8.07 -9.79 -1.89
C LEU A 86 7.38 -8.60 -1.25
N PHE A 87 7.13 -7.55 -2.03
CA PHE A 87 6.43 -6.36 -1.56
C PHE A 87 5.12 -6.19 -2.29
N VAL A 88 4.05 -5.95 -1.53
CA VAL A 88 2.77 -5.48 -2.08
C VAL A 88 2.74 -3.97 -1.94
N VAL A 89 2.39 -3.29 -3.02
CA VAL A 89 2.27 -1.83 -3.09
C VAL A 89 0.87 -1.47 -3.55
N ILE A 90 0.18 -0.70 -2.71
CA ILE A 90 -1.11 -0.11 -2.98
C ILE A 90 -0.91 1.38 -3.17
N ALA A 91 -1.39 1.94 -4.28
CA ALA A 91 -1.38 3.36 -4.54
C ALA A 91 -2.79 3.85 -4.84
N MET A 92 -3.19 4.96 -4.22
CA MET A 92 -4.55 5.52 -4.30
C MET A 92 -4.53 7.03 -4.48
N ARG A 93 -5.36 7.56 -5.36
CA ARG A 93 -5.52 9.02 -5.50
C ARG A 93 -6.26 9.60 -4.30
N GLY A 94 -5.71 10.69 -3.77
CA GLY A 94 -6.25 11.43 -2.63
C GLY A 94 -5.46 11.23 -1.33
N ARG A 95 -5.86 12.00 -0.32
CA ARG A 95 -5.29 11.97 1.02
C ARG A 95 -5.93 10.87 1.86
N VAL A 96 -5.08 10.04 2.46
CA VAL A 96 -5.44 9.16 3.58
C VAL A 96 -4.93 9.79 4.88
N ASP A 97 -5.73 9.70 5.94
CA ASP A 97 -5.29 10.04 7.29
C ASP A 97 -4.45 8.89 7.85
N ILE A 98 -3.14 8.94 7.59
CA ILE A 98 -2.18 7.89 7.99
C ILE A 98 -2.17 7.71 9.51
N ASP A 99 -2.26 8.80 10.28
CA ASP A 99 -2.22 8.74 11.74
C ASP A 99 -3.44 8.00 12.29
N LYS A 100 -4.62 8.29 11.73
CA LYS A 100 -5.84 7.53 12.03
C LYS A 100 -5.73 6.07 11.58
N THR A 101 -5.25 5.81 10.37
CA THR A 101 -5.10 4.47 9.83
C THR A 101 -4.17 3.60 10.68
N VAL A 102 -3.04 4.14 11.14
CA VAL A 102 -2.09 3.46 12.04
C VAL A 102 -2.72 3.21 13.42
N LYS A 103 -3.48 4.17 13.94
CA LYS A 103 -4.20 4.00 15.20
C LYS A 103 -5.28 2.92 15.11
N ASP A 104 -6.05 2.92 14.03
CA ASP A 104 -7.13 1.97 13.78
C ASP A 104 -6.58 0.56 13.49
N SER A 105 -5.32 0.44 13.05
CA SER A 105 -4.64 -0.87 12.90
C SER A 105 -4.24 -1.51 14.23
N GLY A 106 -4.43 -0.83 15.36
CA GLY A 106 -4.06 -1.33 16.69
C GLY A 106 -2.56 -1.29 16.98
N ALA A 107 -1.78 -0.57 16.17
CA ALA A 107 -0.35 -0.42 16.40
C ALA A 107 -0.09 0.42 17.66
N THR A 108 0.84 -0.03 18.50
CA THR A 108 1.27 0.74 19.67
C THR A 108 2.32 1.79 19.25
N PRO A 109 2.46 2.92 19.98
CA PRO A 109 3.38 4.01 19.58
C PRO A 109 4.83 3.58 19.39
N ASP A 110 5.29 2.56 20.10
CA ASP A 110 6.63 1.98 19.97
C ASP A 110 6.86 1.18 18.69
N GLN A 111 5.78 0.65 18.09
CA GLN A 111 5.78 -0.07 16.80
C GLN A 111 5.74 0.88 15.60
N VAL A 112 5.41 2.15 15.83
CA VAL A 112 5.36 3.18 14.77
C VAL A 112 6.75 3.81 14.62
N LYS A 113 7.34 3.68 13.45
CA LYS A 113 8.65 4.24 13.10
C LYS A 113 8.52 5.19 11.92
N VAL A 114 9.34 6.23 11.89
CA VAL A 114 9.49 7.06 10.69
C VAL A 114 10.76 6.61 9.96
N VAL A 115 10.60 6.18 8.71
CA VAL A 115 11.70 5.77 7.83
C VAL A 115 11.65 6.61 6.58
N GLY A 116 12.69 7.42 6.34
CA GLY A 116 12.69 8.38 5.25
C GLY A 116 11.54 9.39 5.39
N LYS A 117 10.64 9.44 4.40
CA LYS A 117 9.43 10.28 4.42
C LYS A 117 8.15 9.49 4.70
N SER A 118 8.28 8.22 5.06
CA SER A 118 7.20 7.28 5.28
C SER A 118 7.01 7.00 6.77
N THR A 119 5.74 6.85 7.17
CA THR A 119 5.37 6.35 8.49
C THR A 119 5.20 4.84 8.39
N CYS A 120 5.93 4.08 9.16
CA CYS A 120 5.96 2.63 9.12
C CYS A 120 5.45 2.03 10.42
N VAL A 121 4.84 0.86 10.31
CA VAL A 121 4.39 0.02 11.42
C VAL A 121 5.18 -1.28 11.34
N GLU A 122 5.90 -1.60 12.40
CA GLU A 122 6.57 -2.90 12.56
C GLU A 122 5.54 -4.04 12.58
N SER A 123 5.96 -5.22 12.14
CA SER A 123 5.10 -6.40 12.15
C SER A 123 4.53 -6.65 13.55
N THR A 124 3.23 -6.86 13.63
CA THR A 124 2.52 -7.34 14.82
C THR A 124 2.08 -8.78 14.61
N ASP A 125 1.47 -9.40 15.63
CA ASP A 125 0.92 -10.77 15.52
C ASP A 125 -0.14 -10.90 14.41
N ASN A 126 -0.77 -9.78 14.02
CA ASN A 126 -1.90 -9.74 13.09
C ASN A 126 -1.62 -8.99 11.78
N LEU A 127 -0.52 -8.24 11.69
CA LEU A 127 -0.20 -7.39 10.53
C LEU A 127 1.28 -7.48 10.18
N PRO A 128 1.64 -7.69 8.92
CA PRO A 128 3.04 -7.60 8.50
C PRO A 128 3.55 -6.16 8.52
N THR A 129 4.87 -6.00 8.41
CA THR A 129 5.50 -4.68 8.29
C THR A 129 4.93 -3.90 7.11
N GLN A 130 4.47 -2.67 7.36
CA GLN A 130 3.87 -1.80 6.37
C GLN A 130 4.34 -0.35 6.53
N CYS A 131 4.48 0.36 5.42
CA CYS A 131 4.89 1.76 5.37
C CYS A 131 3.94 2.58 4.51
N TYR A 132 3.56 3.74 5.03
CA TYR A 132 2.62 4.66 4.46
C TYR A 132 3.34 5.92 4.00
N ARG A 133 3.11 6.31 2.74
CA ARG A 133 3.61 7.54 2.16
C ARG A 133 2.49 8.34 1.51
N GLY A 134 2.12 9.45 2.13
CA GLY A 134 0.96 10.24 1.72
C GLY A 134 1.28 11.67 1.28
N SER A 135 0.37 12.22 0.50
CA SER A 135 0.22 13.63 0.18
C SER A 135 -1.26 13.96 -0.02
N ASN A 136 -1.58 15.20 -0.40
CA ASN A 136 -2.97 15.57 -0.68
C ASN A 136 -3.57 14.87 -1.92
N THR A 137 -2.73 14.38 -2.84
CA THR A 137 -3.16 13.86 -4.16
C THR A 137 -2.87 12.38 -4.39
N LEU A 138 -1.96 11.79 -3.62
CA LEU A 138 -1.56 10.39 -3.72
C LEU A 138 -1.23 9.87 -2.33
N THR A 139 -1.68 8.66 -2.05
CA THR A 139 -1.22 7.85 -0.92
C THR A 139 -0.70 6.52 -1.45
N VAL A 140 0.46 6.10 -0.94
CA VAL A 140 1.07 4.80 -1.19
C VAL A 140 1.16 4.05 0.13
N ILE A 141 0.85 2.75 0.09
CA ILE A 141 1.06 1.79 1.16
C ILE A 141 1.96 0.70 0.58
N ALA A 142 3.16 0.54 1.12
CA ALA A 142 4.03 -0.59 0.80
C ALA A 142 4.04 -1.55 1.98
N GLN A 143 4.09 -2.84 1.70
CA GLN A 143 4.03 -3.87 2.73
C GLN A 143 4.90 -5.06 2.35
N ALA A 144 5.60 -5.60 3.34
CA ALA A 144 6.25 -6.88 3.21
C ALA A 144 5.22 -8.02 3.17
N ALA A 145 5.34 -8.93 2.20
CA ALA A 145 4.59 -10.18 2.21
C ALA A 145 5.37 -11.34 2.85
N ASN A 146 6.65 -11.11 3.20
CA ASN A 146 7.53 -12.04 3.88
C ASN A 146 7.79 -11.61 5.34
N ALA A 147 7.89 -12.58 6.25
CA ALA A 147 7.97 -12.33 7.70
C ALA A 147 9.27 -11.63 8.15
N ASP A 148 10.34 -11.70 7.37
CA ASP A 148 11.67 -11.23 7.77
C ASP A 148 11.98 -9.77 7.37
N ALA A 149 11.12 -9.13 6.54
CA ALA A 149 11.37 -7.77 6.09
C ALA A 149 10.91 -6.73 7.12
N GLY A 150 11.86 -5.88 7.53
CA GLY A 150 11.65 -4.85 8.54
C GLY A 150 11.28 -3.49 7.95
N VAL A 151 11.03 -2.51 8.82
CA VAL A 151 10.64 -1.14 8.39
C VAL A 151 11.70 -0.47 7.53
N ASN A 152 12.98 -0.83 7.71
CA ASN A 152 14.09 -0.32 6.90
C ASN A 152 14.12 -0.91 5.48
N ASP A 153 13.47 -2.05 5.25
CA ASP A 153 13.32 -2.64 3.91
C ASP A 153 12.09 -2.08 3.19
N VAL A 154 10.98 -1.89 3.93
CA VAL A 154 9.69 -1.47 3.38
C VAL A 154 9.59 0.06 3.20
N GLY A 155 10.26 0.85 4.05
CA GLY A 155 10.24 2.31 3.99
C GLY A 155 10.75 2.88 2.66
N PRO A 156 11.95 2.46 2.18
CA PRO A 156 12.46 2.89 0.88
C PRO A 156 11.55 2.50 -0.29
N VAL A 157 10.91 1.34 -0.21
CA VAL A 157 9.93 0.85 -1.21
C VAL A 157 8.73 1.81 -1.28
N ALA A 158 8.20 2.26 -0.14
CA ALA A 158 7.10 3.23 -0.10
C ALA A 158 7.51 4.61 -0.67
N ASP A 159 8.70 5.10 -0.33
CA ASP A 159 9.21 6.39 -0.81
C ASP A 159 9.48 6.37 -2.33
N GLU A 160 10.05 5.28 -2.86
CA GLU A 160 10.28 5.06 -4.28
C GLU A 160 8.96 4.94 -5.04
N ALA A 161 8.04 4.09 -4.57
CA ALA A 161 6.69 3.92 -5.11
C ALA A 161 5.97 5.27 -5.23
N PHE A 162 5.97 6.06 -4.16
CA PHE A 162 5.34 7.37 -4.15
C PHE A 162 5.96 8.30 -5.19
N THR A 163 7.28 8.29 -5.33
CA THR A 163 7.98 9.14 -6.30
C THR A 163 7.67 8.73 -7.74
N ALA A 164 7.63 7.42 -8.02
CA ALA A 164 7.36 6.89 -9.35
C ALA A 164 5.90 7.10 -9.80
N MET A 165 4.94 7.09 -8.87
CA MET A 165 3.50 7.08 -9.17
C MET A 165 2.79 8.43 -9.01
N LYS A 166 3.48 9.45 -8.51
CA LYS A 166 2.92 10.79 -8.24
C LYS A 166 2.43 11.47 -9.52
#